data_AF-G8QI13-F1
#
_entry.id   AF-G8QI13-F1
#
_cell.length_a   1.000
_cell.length_b   1.000
_cell.length_c   1.000
_cell.angle_alpha   90.00
_cell.angle_beta   90.00
_cell.angle_gamma   90.00
#
_symmetry.space_group_name_H-M   'P 1'
#
loop_
_entity.id
_entity.type
_entity.pdbx_description
1 polymer ?
#
loop_
_entity_poly.entity_id
_entity_poly.type
_entity_poly.pdbx_seq_one_letter_code
_entity_poly.pdbx_strand_id
1 'polypeptide(L)'
;MKRRAFLALAGGLAVAPGSVLAAKKTNTNTSSKPAAKATAKKPAGKAGAKAAPAKSNARGNTANLRPSAPNQPPAGHVTGMRPAPLPRPRQQSWRHYDLVVKVTAPDSGQPLRAWIPVPSENDWQRVEDLDWQGNYGKAGLRRDGDSGLLTFFAEWPAGTRAPTLELKLRLGTRQRLFDITRRGATPETEEVLNQNLQSLGPWPQDVLAELAERITGRIREPMPQALAIYDWVVDHGISCSGAPESIQAALCARNDGGAGLAGIFVALCRACGIPARRVSGQRLGPSRQSPSLGASGDVSTAQHWRAEFHAPFYGWVPVDPADAALAQRQDGDSGALRKRLFGFWEMNWAAYSSADGVHLPQGPGESLPVVDRPLLAQVERDGSVRLLGRQGGISLEARPSEG
;
A
#
# COMPACT_ATOMS: atom_id res chain seq x y z
N MET A 1 -22.45 -38.08 -44.54
CA MET A 1 -22.26 -37.42 -45.86
C MET A 1 -22.63 -35.95 -45.76
N LYS A 2 -21.95 -35.06 -46.53
CA LYS A 2 -22.39 -33.74 -47.05
C LYS A 2 -23.38 -32.93 -46.18
N ARG A 3 -22.94 -31.91 -45.44
CA ARG A 3 -22.83 -30.50 -45.90
C ARG A 3 -23.99 -30.02 -46.78
N ARG A 4 -24.73 -29.01 -46.29
CA ARG A 4 -25.28 -27.91 -47.11
C ARG A 4 -25.30 -26.62 -46.28
N ALA A 5 -24.89 -25.53 -46.90
CA ALA A 5 -24.88 -24.19 -46.32
C ALA A 5 -26.01 -23.35 -46.95
N PHE A 6 -26.37 -22.24 -46.31
CA PHE A 6 -26.99 -21.11 -47.00
C PHE A 6 -26.48 -19.79 -46.43
N LEU A 7 -26.05 -18.88 -47.30
CA LEU A 7 -25.75 -17.49 -46.98
C LEU A 7 -27.02 -16.63 -47.10
N ALA A 8 -27.11 -15.57 -46.29
CA ALA A 8 -27.83 -14.36 -46.66
C ALA A 8 -27.12 -13.13 -46.06
N LEU A 9 -26.87 -12.12 -46.89
CA LEU A 9 -26.39 -10.78 -46.49
C LEU A 9 -27.53 -9.98 -45.83
N ALA A 10 -27.19 -9.05 -44.93
CA ALA A 10 -27.28 -7.60 -45.20
C ALA A 10 -27.30 -6.74 -43.91
N GLY A 11 -26.85 -5.48 -44.03
CA GLY A 11 -27.33 -4.36 -43.21
C GLY A 11 -26.60 -4.12 -41.88
N GLY A 12 -25.57 -3.26 -41.91
CA GLY A 12 -25.07 -2.62 -40.70
C GLY A 12 -25.74 -1.26 -40.48
N LEU A 13 -25.87 -0.84 -39.21
CA LEU A 13 -25.98 0.56 -38.80
C LEU A 13 -25.66 0.69 -37.31
N ALA A 14 -24.81 1.66 -36.97
CA ALA A 14 -24.39 1.92 -35.59
C ALA A 14 -25.45 2.72 -34.83
N VAL A 15 -25.55 2.49 -33.51
CA VAL A 15 -26.36 3.30 -32.60
C VAL A 15 -25.47 3.85 -31.49
N ALA A 16 -25.30 5.18 -31.48
CA ALA A 16 -24.78 5.94 -30.35
C ALA A 16 -25.96 6.47 -29.51
N PRO A 17 -25.78 6.73 -28.19
CA PRO A 17 -26.88 7.03 -27.29
C PRO A 17 -27.44 8.45 -27.45
N GLY A 18 -28.76 8.58 -27.41
CA GLY A 18 -29.46 9.87 -27.47
C GLY A 18 -29.76 10.44 -26.08
N SER A 19 -29.28 11.66 -25.82
CA SER A 19 -29.71 12.48 -24.68
C SER A 19 -31.07 13.13 -24.96
N VAL A 20 -31.93 13.26 -23.94
CA VAL A 20 -33.19 14.04 -24.03
C VAL A 20 -33.15 15.22 -23.06
N LEU A 21 -33.51 16.40 -23.56
CA LEU A 21 -33.59 17.68 -22.85
C LEU A 21 -35.05 18.06 -22.49
N ALA A 22 -35.15 19.11 -21.66
CA ALA A 22 -36.28 20.06 -21.44
C ALA A 22 -37.01 19.95 -20.08
N ALA A 23 -37.49 21.03 -19.43
CA ALA A 23 -37.16 22.47 -19.56
C ALA A 23 -37.65 23.30 -18.33
N LYS A 24 -36.76 24.17 -17.81
CA LYS A 24 -36.90 25.65 -17.69
C LYS A 24 -38.09 26.32 -16.96
N LYS A 25 -37.77 27.07 -15.88
CA LYS A 25 -38.31 28.39 -15.45
C LYS A 25 -37.29 29.03 -14.48
N THR A 26 -36.42 29.96 -14.90
CA THR A 26 -36.60 31.45 -14.87
C THR A 26 -36.96 32.06 -13.52
N ASN A 27 -36.02 32.77 -12.88
CA ASN A 27 -36.17 34.23 -12.69
C ASN A 27 -34.81 34.95 -12.57
N THR A 28 -34.81 36.27 -12.77
CA THR A 28 -33.63 37.13 -12.97
C THR A 28 -33.30 38.03 -11.77
N ASN A 29 -32.03 38.43 -11.62
CA ASN A 29 -31.72 39.87 -11.57
C ASN A 29 -30.25 40.22 -11.91
N THR A 30 -30.09 41.42 -12.46
CA THR A 30 -28.86 42.17 -12.74
C THR A 30 -28.34 42.85 -11.44
N SER A 31 -27.26 43.62 -11.31
CA SER A 31 -26.25 44.26 -12.20
C SER A 31 -24.91 44.38 -11.40
N SER A 32 -23.79 45.02 -11.75
CA SER A 32 -23.23 45.68 -12.96
C SER A 32 -21.70 45.85 -12.76
N LYS A 33 -20.92 46.14 -13.83
CA LYS A 33 -19.50 46.55 -13.78
C LYS A 33 -19.38 48.07 -14.07
N PRO A 34 -18.31 48.74 -13.65
CA PRO A 34 -17.52 49.49 -14.65
C PRO A 34 -15.99 49.34 -14.50
N ALA A 35 -15.23 49.95 -15.42
CA ALA A 35 -13.80 49.71 -15.65
C ALA A 35 -12.97 51.01 -15.70
N ALA A 36 -11.69 50.88 -16.11
CA ALA A 36 -10.64 51.92 -16.24
C ALA A 36 -9.88 52.24 -14.92
N LYS A 37 -8.61 52.70 -14.94
CA LYS A 37 -7.83 53.32 -16.03
C LYS A 37 -6.31 53.05 -15.87
N ALA A 38 -5.54 53.22 -16.94
CA ALA A 38 -4.09 53.01 -16.96
C ALA A 38 -3.28 54.26 -16.56
N THR A 39 -2.00 54.08 -16.20
CA THR A 39 -0.90 55.02 -16.50
C THR A 39 0.48 54.35 -16.38
N ALA A 40 1.46 54.85 -17.14
CA ALA A 40 2.84 54.36 -17.19
C ALA A 40 3.84 55.45 -16.76
N LYS A 41 5.05 55.07 -16.31
CA LYS A 41 6.32 55.78 -16.61
C LYS A 41 7.58 55.05 -16.12
N LYS A 42 8.51 54.81 -17.06
CA LYS A 42 9.98 54.78 -16.87
C LYS A 42 10.49 56.23 -17.10
N PRO A 43 11.70 56.68 -16.67
CA PRO A 43 13.02 56.23 -17.17
C PRO A 43 14.13 56.12 -16.06
N ALA A 44 15.18 55.29 -16.08
CA ALA A 44 16.40 55.12 -16.93
C ALA A 44 17.71 55.64 -16.29
N GLY A 45 18.83 54.94 -16.55
CA GLY A 45 20.22 55.21 -16.10
C GLY A 45 20.91 53.91 -15.68
N LYS A 46 21.76 53.22 -16.48
CA LYS A 46 23.15 53.50 -16.93
C LYS A 46 24.15 53.69 -15.77
N ALA A 47 25.36 53.07 -15.74
CA ALA A 47 25.99 52.10 -16.64
C ALA A 47 27.27 51.44 -16.03
N GLY A 48 27.70 50.28 -16.57
CA GLY A 48 29.09 49.75 -16.55
C GLY A 48 29.65 49.19 -15.22
N ALA A 49 30.78 48.45 -15.19
CA ALA A 49 31.48 47.66 -16.23
C ALA A 49 32.57 46.73 -15.62
N LYS A 50 32.82 45.57 -16.24
CA LYS A 50 34.06 44.75 -16.29
C LYS A 50 34.82 44.28 -15.01
N ALA A 51 34.82 42.95 -14.84
CA ALA A 51 35.92 42.00 -14.57
C ALA A 51 37.30 42.45 -13.99
N ALA A 52 37.73 41.73 -12.93
CA ALA A 52 38.99 40.97 -12.70
C ALA A 52 40.37 41.54 -13.15
N PRO A 53 41.50 41.30 -12.42
CA PRO A 53 41.85 40.01 -11.80
C PRO A 53 42.60 40.04 -10.44
N ALA A 54 42.96 38.83 -9.97
CA ALA A 54 43.66 38.57 -8.71
C ALA A 54 45.15 38.97 -8.70
N LYS A 55 45.73 39.12 -7.50
CA LYS A 55 47.18 39.08 -7.25
C LYS A 55 47.51 38.21 -6.05
N SER A 56 48.48 37.32 -6.25
CA SER A 56 49.13 36.51 -5.23
C SER A 56 50.08 37.35 -4.37
N ASN A 57 50.36 36.88 -3.15
CA ASN A 57 51.55 37.31 -2.42
C ASN A 57 52.09 36.13 -1.59
N ALA A 58 53.08 35.43 -2.13
CA ALA A 58 53.90 34.51 -1.37
C ALA A 58 55.08 35.29 -0.77
N ARG A 59 55.33 35.13 0.54
CA ARG A 59 56.62 35.47 1.15
C ARG A 59 57.25 34.17 1.63
N GLY A 60 58.37 33.80 1.02
CA GLY A 60 59.16 32.68 1.50
C GLY A 60 60.00 33.06 2.72
N ASN A 61 60.54 32.06 3.40
CA ASN A 61 61.79 32.23 4.12
C ASN A 61 62.62 30.96 3.97
N THR A 62 63.89 31.12 3.58
CA THR A 62 64.83 30.04 3.28
C THR A 62 65.88 29.96 4.38
N ALA A 63 66.07 28.79 5.01
CA ALA A 63 67.36 28.35 5.54
C ALA A 63 67.28 26.93 6.15
N ASN A 64 67.87 25.94 5.46
CA ASN A 64 68.90 25.00 5.96
C ASN A 64 68.80 23.62 5.30
N LEU A 65 69.87 23.25 4.59
CA LEU A 65 70.05 21.95 3.96
C LEU A 65 71.02 21.10 4.78
N ARG A 66 70.61 19.89 5.17
CA ARG A 66 71.48 18.75 5.54
C ARG A 66 70.72 17.43 5.30
N PRO A 67 71.41 16.26 5.23
CA PRO A 67 71.15 15.32 4.14
C PRO A 67 70.08 14.27 4.42
N SER A 68 69.56 13.70 3.34
CA SER A 68 68.53 12.66 3.34
C SER A 68 68.96 11.39 4.09
N ALA A 69 68.13 10.95 5.03
CA ALA A 69 68.14 9.61 5.64
C ALA A 69 66.92 8.82 5.12
N PRO A 70 66.97 7.47 5.07
CA PRO A 70 65.93 6.66 4.44
C PRO A 70 64.57 6.73 5.16
N ASN A 71 63.51 6.70 4.36
CA ASN A 71 62.15 7.02 4.75
C ASN A 71 61.51 5.89 5.59
N GLN A 72 61.62 5.95 6.93
CA GLN A 72 60.79 5.14 7.83
C GLN A 72 59.41 5.79 7.98
N PRO A 73 58.28 5.04 7.86
CA PRO A 73 56.96 5.58 8.12
C PRO A 73 56.83 5.92 9.62
N PRO A 74 56.23 7.06 10.00
CA PRO A 74 56.07 7.42 11.40
C PRO A 74 55.12 6.44 12.10
N ALA A 75 55.62 5.74 13.11
CA ALA A 75 54.83 4.87 14.00
C ALA A 75 53.95 5.71 14.96
N GLY A 76 52.97 6.41 14.39
CA GLY A 76 51.94 7.12 15.13
C GLY A 76 50.91 6.16 15.68
N HIS A 77 51.14 5.61 16.88
CA HIS A 77 50.12 4.90 17.63
C HIS A 77 49.00 5.88 18.05
N VAL A 78 47.95 5.99 17.22
CA VAL A 78 46.68 6.59 17.65
C VAL A 78 45.99 5.66 18.64
N THR A 79 46.15 5.96 19.91
CA THR A 79 45.56 5.21 21.02
C THR A 79 44.04 5.28 20.98
N GLY A 80 43.41 4.21 20.46
CA GLY A 80 42.13 3.72 20.95
C GLY A 80 40.93 4.68 20.99
N MET A 81 40.60 5.38 19.90
CA MET A 81 39.19 5.71 19.67
C MET A 81 38.45 4.46 19.20
N ARG A 82 38.08 3.60 20.14
CA ARG A 82 37.08 2.54 19.90
C ARG A 82 35.79 3.27 19.49
N PRO A 83 35.24 3.08 18.27
CA PRO A 83 34.02 3.75 17.88
C PRO A 83 32.95 3.43 18.92
N ALA A 84 32.26 4.47 19.40
CA ALA A 84 31.17 4.31 20.35
C ALA A 84 30.21 3.25 19.76
N PRO A 85 29.74 2.26 20.55
CA PRO A 85 28.73 1.34 20.07
C PRO A 85 27.58 2.15 19.50
N LEU A 86 27.23 1.91 18.23
CA LEU A 86 26.06 2.55 17.63
C LEU A 86 24.90 2.40 18.61
N PRO A 87 24.16 3.48 18.93
CA PRO A 87 23.05 3.41 19.86
C PRO A 87 22.18 2.21 19.46
N ARG A 88 22.01 1.24 20.37
CA ARG A 88 21.11 0.11 20.12
C ARG A 88 19.79 0.76 19.67
N PRO A 89 19.26 0.44 18.48
CA PRO A 89 18.04 1.07 18.01
C PRO A 89 17.01 0.96 19.13
N ARG A 90 16.51 2.11 19.60
CA ARG A 90 15.56 2.17 20.70
C ARG A 90 14.51 1.11 20.41
N GLN A 91 14.39 0.12 21.30
CA GLN A 91 13.35 -0.89 21.17
C GLN A 91 12.04 -0.13 21.02
N GLN A 92 11.45 -0.22 19.84
CA GLN A 92 10.37 0.67 19.50
C GLN A 92 9.20 0.31 20.39
N SER A 93 8.66 1.31 21.08
CA SER A 93 7.51 1.13 21.96
C SER A 93 6.36 0.52 21.16
N TRP A 94 5.76 -0.53 21.72
CA TRP A 94 4.49 -1.03 21.23
C TRP A 94 3.43 0.09 21.33
N ARG A 95 2.55 0.16 20.33
CA ARG A 95 1.32 0.94 20.33
C ARG A 95 0.17 -0.03 20.50
N HIS A 96 -0.79 0.31 21.33
CA HIS A 96 -1.95 -0.53 21.60
C HIS A 96 -3.19 0.08 20.95
N TYR A 97 -4.08 -0.77 20.45
CA TYR A 97 -5.29 -0.39 19.75
C TYR A 97 -6.43 -1.32 20.13
N ASP A 98 -7.60 -0.75 20.36
CA ASP A 98 -8.83 -1.52 20.48
C ASP A 98 -9.60 -1.39 19.15
N LEU A 99 -9.88 -2.53 18.53
CA LEU A 99 -10.70 -2.66 17.32
C LEU A 99 -11.99 -3.39 17.67
N VAL A 100 -13.13 -2.73 17.50
CA VAL A 100 -14.46 -3.30 17.70
C VAL A 100 -15.13 -3.47 16.35
N VAL A 101 -15.44 -4.71 15.99
CA VAL A 101 -16.17 -5.08 14.76
C VAL A 101 -17.59 -5.46 15.15
N LYS A 102 -18.58 -4.72 14.64
CA LYS A 102 -20.01 -4.98 14.84
C LYS A 102 -20.63 -5.46 13.54
N VAL A 103 -21.41 -6.54 13.63
CA VAL A 103 -22.18 -7.12 12.52
C VAL A 103 -23.63 -7.18 12.95
N THR A 104 -24.49 -6.49 12.21
CA THR A 104 -25.95 -6.54 12.28
C THR A 104 -26.45 -7.06 10.95
N ALA A 105 -26.80 -8.33 10.88
CA ALA A 105 -27.31 -8.93 9.65
C ALA A 105 -28.81 -8.61 9.45
N PRO A 106 -29.33 -8.67 8.21
CA PRO A 106 -30.77 -8.59 7.99
C PRO A 106 -31.48 -9.85 8.50
N ASP A 107 -32.74 -9.73 8.92
CA ASP A 107 -33.60 -10.89 9.20
C ASP A 107 -33.71 -11.79 7.96
N SER A 108 -33.50 -13.09 8.14
CA SER A 108 -33.48 -14.06 7.04
C SER A 108 -34.17 -15.37 7.40
N GLY A 109 -34.99 -15.87 6.48
CA GLY A 109 -35.56 -17.22 6.53
C GLY A 109 -34.57 -18.33 6.12
N GLN A 110 -33.29 -18.01 5.96
CA GLN A 110 -32.19 -18.93 5.68
C GLN A 110 -31.01 -18.69 6.64
N PRO A 111 -30.10 -19.64 6.84
CA PRO A 111 -28.92 -19.43 7.67
C PRO A 111 -28.04 -18.30 7.12
N LEU A 112 -27.40 -17.56 8.02
CA LEU A 112 -26.44 -16.51 7.69
C LEU A 112 -25.07 -16.87 8.26
N ARG A 113 -24.01 -16.48 7.56
CA ARG A 113 -22.61 -16.70 7.97
C ARG A 113 -21.83 -15.41 7.88
N ALA A 114 -20.93 -15.17 8.83
CA ALA A 114 -19.95 -14.09 8.77
C ALA A 114 -18.53 -14.61 8.96
N TRP A 115 -17.58 -13.96 8.28
CA TRP A 115 -16.13 -14.14 8.47
C TRP A 115 -15.51 -12.77 8.70
N ILE A 116 -14.93 -12.54 9.88
CA ILE A 116 -14.19 -11.32 10.20
C ILE A 116 -12.70 -11.66 10.11
N PRO A 117 -11.89 -11.00 9.26
CA PRO A 117 -10.45 -11.26 9.22
C PRO A 117 -9.80 -10.83 10.55
N VAL A 118 -8.96 -11.70 11.09
CA VAL A 118 -8.19 -11.45 12.32
C VAL A 118 -6.74 -11.13 11.91
N PRO A 119 -6.10 -10.09 12.49
CA PRO A 119 -4.71 -9.79 12.20
C PRO A 119 -3.78 -10.97 12.41
N SER A 120 -2.79 -11.12 11.53
CA SER A 120 -1.73 -12.12 11.67
C SER A 120 -0.77 -11.76 12.81
N GLU A 121 -0.17 -12.76 13.46
CA GLU A 121 0.84 -12.54 14.50
C GLU A 121 2.25 -12.63 13.92
N ASN A 122 3.13 -11.70 14.30
CA ASN A 122 4.54 -11.68 13.88
C ASN A 122 5.39 -10.79 14.83
N ASP A 123 6.62 -10.43 14.44
CA ASP A 123 7.53 -9.67 15.30
C ASP A 123 7.17 -8.18 15.45
N TRP A 124 6.26 -7.64 14.63
CA TRP A 124 5.83 -6.24 14.61
C TRP A 124 4.33 -6.03 14.85
N GLN A 125 3.51 -7.08 14.96
CA GLN A 125 2.13 -7.01 15.45
C GLN A 125 1.72 -8.30 16.18
N ARG A 126 0.79 -8.17 17.13
CA ARG A 126 0.21 -9.27 17.90
C ARG A 126 -1.24 -8.98 18.28
N VAL A 127 -2.04 -10.02 18.41
CA VAL A 127 -3.34 -9.96 19.09
C VAL A 127 -3.09 -10.18 20.58
N GLU A 128 -3.49 -9.22 21.42
CA GLU A 128 -3.27 -9.24 22.87
C GLU A 128 -4.50 -9.78 23.61
N ASP A 129 -5.69 -9.50 23.09
CA ASP A 129 -6.97 -10.01 23.58
C ASP A 129 -7.98 -10.12 22.43
N LEU A 130 -8.93 -11.05 22.54
CA LEU A 130 -9.97 -11.31 21.54
C LEU A 130 -11.24 -11.84 22.25
N ASP A 131 -12.23 -10.94 22.41
CA ASP A 131 -13.53 -11.19 23.06
C ASP A 131 -14.67 -11.07 22.04
N TRP A 132 -15.76 -11.83 22.21
CA TRP A 132 -16.91 -11.75 21.31
C TRP A 132 -18.24 -12.12 21.97
N GLN A 133 -19.29 -11.43 21.55
CA GLN A 133 -20.66 -11.63 22.01
C GLN A 133 -21.66 -11.51 20.86
N GLY A 134 -22.81 -12.16 20.97
CA GLY A 134 -23.85 -12.13 19.93
C GLY A 134 -24.93 -13.20 20.12
N ASN A 135 -25.84 -13.30 19.16
CA ASN A 135 -26.93 -14.29 19.14
C ASN A 135 -26.74 -15.37 18.04
N TYR A 136 -25.49 -15.67 17.69
CA TYR A 136 -25.12 -16.74 16.76
C TYR A 136 -25.40 -18.14 17.36
N GLY A 137 -25.63 -19.12 16.50
CA GLY A 137 -25.77 -20.53 16.90
C GLY A 137 -24.43 -21.28 16.95
N LYS A 138 -23.44 -20.83 16.16
CA LYS A 138 -22.05 -21.34 16.18
C LYS A 138 -21.11 -20.17 15.96
N ALA A 139 -19.94 -20.20 16.61
CA ALA A 139 -18.86 -19.27 16.31
C ALA A 139 -17.48 -19.89 16.59
N GLY A 140 -16.43 -19.14 16.25
CA GLY A 140 -15.06 -19.42 16.65
C GLY A 140 -14.05 -19.17 15.54
N LEU A 141 -12.77 -19.25 15.88
CA LEU A 141 -11.68 -19.04 14.92
C LEU A 141 -11.61 -20.16 13.88
N ARG A 142 -11.31 -19.79 12.63
CA ARG A 142 -11.10 -20.67 11.47
C ARG A 142 -9.89 -20.16 10.70
N ARG A 143 -8.94 -21.04 10.42
CA ARG A 143 -7.78 -20.75 9.59
C ARG A 143 -7.97 -21.37 8.22
N ASP A 144 -7.72 -20.60 7.16
CA ASP A 144 -7.53 -21.15 5.82
C ASP A 144 -6.17 -21.87 5.75
N GLY A 145 -6.14 -23.08 5.19
CA GLY A 145 -4.94 -23.90 5.10
C GLY A 145 -3.87 -23.30 4.20
N ASP A 146 -4.29 -22.71 3.07
CA ASP A 146 -3.37 -22.26 2.02
C ASP A 146 -2.90 -20.82 2.25
N SER A 147 -3.83 -19.88 2.46
CA SER A 147 -3.47 -18.48 2.71
C SER A 147 -2.94 -18.21 4.13
N GLY A 148 -3.13 -19.17 5.05
CA GLY A 148 -2.89 -19.00 6.47
C GLY A 148 -3.81 -17.98 7.16
N LEU A 149 -4.75 -17.33 6.45
CA LEU A 149 -5.60 -16.29 6.99
C LEU A 149 -6.43 -16.84 8.16
N LEU A 150 -6.36 -16.15 9.30
CA LEU A 150 -7.22 -16.40 10.43
C LEU A 150 -8.49 -15.55 10.30
N THR A 151 -9.66 -16.19 10.42
CA THR A 151 -10.95 -15.52 10.43
C THR A 151 -11.72 -15.91 11.69
N PHE A 152 -12.44 -14.96 12.26
CA PHE A 152 -13.49 -15.26 13.22
C PHE A 152 -14.77 -15.58 12.45
N PHE A 153 -15.26 -16.81 12.59
CA PHE A 153 -16.48 -17.29 11.94
C PHE A 153 -17.67 -17.20 12.89
N ALA A 154 -18.84 -16.83 12.36
CA ALA A 154 -20.12 -16.95 13.05
C ALA A 154 -21.22 -17.46 12.09
N GLU A 155 -22.11 -18.31 12.58
CA GLU A 155 -23.28 -18.82 11.87
C GLU A 155 -24.56 -18.60 12.70
N TRP A 156 -25.55 -17.96 12.09
CA TRP A 156 -26.89 -17.80 12.66
C TRP A 156 -27.86 -18.79 11.99
N PRO A 157 -28.65 -19.56 12.77
CA PRO A 157 -29.71 -20.40 12.22
C PRO A 157 -30.75 -19.61 11.42
N ALA A 158 -31.41 -20.29 10.48
CA ALA A 158 -32.55 -19.73 9.75
C ALA A 158 -33.65 -19.24 10.71
N GLY A 159 -34.21 -18.06 10.44
CA GLY A 159 -35.25 -17.46 11.26
C GLY A 159 -34.75 -16.75 12.53
N THR A 160 -33.43 -16.61 12.73
CA THR A 160 -32.88 -15.76 13.79
C THR A 160 -33.32 -14.31 13.56
N ARG A 161 -33.92 -13.68 14.58
CA ARG A 161 -34.32 -12.27 14.57
C ARG A 161 -33.17 -11.37 15.03
N ALA A 162 -32.99 -10.25 14.34
CA ALA A 162 -31.90 -9.29 14.52
C ALA A 162 -30.55 -9.99 14.77
N PRO A 163 -30.01 -10.74 13.78
CA PRO A 163 -28.74 -11.44 13.96
C PRO A 163 -27.60 -10.44 14.20
N THR A 164 -26.94 -10.56 15.36
CA THR A 164 -25.89 -9.65 15.83
C THR A 164 -24.65 -10.39 16.32
N LEU A 165 -23.50 -9.76 16.10
CA LEU A 165 -22.17 -10.14 16.60
C LEU A 165 -21.38 -8.86 16.88
N GLU A 166 -20.72 -8.79 18.04
CA GLU A 166 -19.69 -7.82 18.37
C GLU A 166 -18.41 -8.59 18.71
N LEU A 167 -17.33 -8.31 17.98
CA LEU A 167 -15.99 -8.86 18.18
C LEU A 167 -15.07 -7.70 18.61
N LYS A 168 -14.36 -7.85 19.71
CA LYS A 168 -13.37 -6.90 20.23
C LYS A 168 -11.99 -7.52 20.13
N LEU A 169 -11.03 -6.78 19.58
CA LEU A 169 -9.64 -7.17 19.53
C LEU A 169 -8.79 -6.08 20.16
N ARG A 170 -7.94 -6.44 21.14
CA ARG A 170 -6.83 -5.59 21.57
C ARG A 170 -5.60 -5.98 20.76
N LEU A 171 -4.99 -5.02 20.09
CA LEU A 171 -3.91 -5.22 19.13
C LEU A 171 -2.67 -4.44 19.56
N GLY A 172 -1.55 -5.13 19.71
CA GLY A 172 -0.24 -4.50 19.87
C GLY A 172 0.46 -4.39 18.52
N THR A 173 1.00 -3.22 18.18
CA THR A 173 1.84 -3.02 16.97
C THR A 173 3.14 -2.27 17.27
N ARG A 174 4.17 -2.48 16.43
CA ARG A 174 5.50 -1.86 16.53
C ARG A 174 5.95 -1.43 15.14
N GLN A 175 6.49 -0.23 14.93
CA GLN A 175 6.86 0.20 13.56
C GLN A 175 7.83 -0.79 12.91
N ARG A 176 7.64 -1.04 11.62
CA ARG A 176 8.57 -1.86 10.84
C ARG A 176 9.53 -0.94 10.11
N LEU A 177 10.82 -1.14 10.37
CA LEU A 177 11.92 -0.35 9.80
C LEU A 177 12.96 -1.30 9.24
N PHE A 178 13.22 -1.18 7.94
CA PHE A 178 14.37 -1.78 7.29
C PHE A 178 15.65 -1.03 7.69
N ASP A 179 16.70 -1.78 7.98
CA ASP A 179 18.01 -1.26 8.35
C ASP A 179 19.07 -1.95 7.49
N ILE A 180 19.59 -1.22 6.49
CA ILE A 180 20.60 -1.72 5.55
C ILE A 180 21.93 -2.09 6.22
N THR A 181 22.16 -1.68 7.47
CA THR A 181 23.34 -2.08 8.25
C THR A 181 23.17 -3.47 8.89
N ARG A 182 21.93 -3.95 9.03
CA ARG A 182 21.59 -5.26 9.59
C ARG A 182 21.48 -6.32 8.51
N ARG A 183 22.63 -6.87 8.14
CA ARG A 183 22.73 -8.09 7.31
C ARG A 183 22.56 -9.34 8.18
N GLY A 184 22.12 -10.43 7.56
CA GLY A 184 21.94 -11.71 8.26
C GLY A 184 20.51 -11.90 8.77
N ALA A 185 19.51 -11.42 8.02
CA ALA A 185 18.16 -11.93 8.16
C ALA A 185 18.16 -13.45 7.95
N THR A 186 17.32 -14.17 8.70
CA THR A 186 17.09 -15.61 8.48
C THR A 186 16.73 -15.83 7.00
N PRO A 187 17.40 -16.74 6.28
CA PRO A 187 17.03 -17.06 4.91
C PRO A 187 15.57 -17.49 4.83
N GLU A 188 14.84 -16.91 3.89
CA GLU A 188 13.49 -17.36 3.54
C GLU A 188 13.56 -18.69 2.78
N THR A 189 12.53 -19.51 2.92
CA THR A 189 12.44 -20.81 2.23
C THR A 189 12.25 -20.65 0.72
N GLU A 190 12.84 -21.56 -0.07
CA GLU A 190 12.76 -21.46 -1.54
C GLU A 190 11.31 -21.60 -2.03
N GLU A 191 10.50 -22.40 -1.33
CA GLU A 191 9.07 -22.57 -1.56
C GLU A 191 8.31 -21.24 -1.42
N VAL A 192 8.56 -20.49 -0.34
CA VAL A 192 7.93 -19.16 -0.12
C VAL A 192 8.43 -18.14 -1.15
N LEU A 193 9.70 -18.17 -1.54
CA LEU A 193 10.21 -17.29 -2.59
C LEU A 193 9.58 -17.61 -3.96
N ASN A 194 9.49 -18.89 -4.34
CA ASN A 194 8.91 -19.35 -5.59
C ASN A 194 7.38 -19.10 -5.68
N GLN A 195 6.65 -19.21 -4.57
CA GLN A 195 5.26 -18.77 -4.47
C GLN A 195 5.15 -17.26 -4.73
N ASN A 196 6.03 -16.46 -4.14
CA ASN A 196 6.04 -15.00 -4.29
C ASN A 196 6.72 -14.51 -5.57
N LEU A 197 7.02 -15.40 -6.51
CA LEU A 197 7.39 -15.11 -7.90
C LEU A 197 6.25 -15.41 -8.89
N GLN A 198 5.17 -16.09 -8.47
CA GLN A 198 4.05 -16.42 -9.35
C GLN A 198 3.33 -15.16 -9.84
N SER A 199 2.89 -15.17 -11.10
CA SER A 199 2.17 -14.04 -11.72
C SER A 199 0.99 -13.56 -10.87
N LEU A 200 0.88 -12.24 -10.72
CA LEU A 200 -0.16 -11.59 -9.93
C LEU A 200 -1.18 -10.87 -10.81
N GLY A 201 -2.47 -11.05 -10.47
CA GLY A 201 -3.56 -10.24 -11.00
C GLY A 201 -3.93 -10.57 -12.47
N PRO A 202 -4.90 -9.83 -13.03
CA PRO A 202 -5.41 -10.06 -14.39
C PRO A 202 -4.54 -9.41 -15.49
N TRP A 203 -3.32 -8.99 -15.17
CA TRP A 203 -2.48 -8.18 -16.06
C TRP A 203 -1.64 -9.05 -17.01
N PRO A 204 -1.52 -8.70 -18.31
CA PRO A 204 -0.67 -9.41 -19.25
C PRO A 204 0.81 -9.39 -18.82
N GLN A 205 1.44 -10.57 -18.78
CA GLN A 205 2.80 -10.74 -18.24
C GLN A 205 3.89 -10.25 -19.18
N ASP A 206 3.63 -10.28 -20.49
CA ASP A 206 4.42 -9.62 -21.53
C ASP A 206 4.50 -8.10 -21.28
N VAL A 207 3.35 -7.44 -21.09
CA VAL A 207 3.28 -6.00 -20.80
C VAL A 207 3.96 -5.64 -19.48
N LEU A 208 3.84 -6.50 -18.45
CA LEU A 208 4.54 -6.30 -17.18
C LEU A 208 6.05 -6.48 -17.31
N ALA A 209 6.52 -7.47 -18.07
CA ALA A 209 7.93 -7.72 -18.32
C ALA A 209 8.58 -6.56 -19.10
N GLU A 210 7.99 -6.15 -20.23
CA GLU A 210 8.46 -5.00 -21.02
C GLU A 210 8.50 -3.71 -20.19
N LEU A 211 7.49 -3.50 -19.33
CA LEU A 211 7.45 -2.35 -18.44
C LEU A 211 8.52 -2.42 -17.35
N ALA A 212 8.73 -3.58 -16.73
CA ALA A 212 9.75 -3.79 -15.70
C ALA A 212 11.17 -3.66 -16.27
N GLU A 213 11.45 -4.20 -17.45
CA GLU A 213 12.71 -4.00 -18.19
C GLU A 213 12.94 -2.53 -18.50
N ARG A 214 11.91 -1.81 -18.97
CA ARG A 214 12.00 -0.37 -19.27
C ARG A 214 12.29 0.49 -18.03
N ILE A 215 11.74 0.12 -16.87
CA ILE A 215 11.96 0.83 -15.60
C ILE A 215 13.35 0.52 -15.02
N THR A 216 13.74 -0.76 -14.99
CA THR A 216 14.98 -1.21 -14.36
C THR A 216 16.22 -1.01 -15.25
N GLY A 217 16.05 -1.07 -16.57
CA GLY A 217 17.07 -0.78 -17.58
C GLY A 217 18.31 -1.67 -17.46
N ARG A 218 19.38 -1.15 -16.85
CA ARG A 218 20.66 -1.86 -16.66
C ARG A 218 20.95 -2.23 -15.20
N ILE A 219 20.04 -1.91 -14.29
CA ILE A 219 20.16 -2.23 -12.87
C ILE A 219 20.00 -3.75 -12.69
N ARG A 220 20.92 -4.39 -11.95
CA ARG A 220 20.93 -5.86 -11.76
C ARG A 220 20.64 -6.27 -10.32
N GLU A 221 20.82 -5.36 -9.38
CA GLU A 221 20.67 -5.60 -7.95
C GLU A 221 19.19 -5.46 -7.54
N PRO A 222 18.57 -6.47 -6.90
CA PRO A 222 17.14 -6.46 -6.59
C PRO A 222 16.66 -5.24 -5.78
N MET A 223 17.48 -4.73 -4.86
CA MET A 223 17.13 -3.58 -4.02
C MET A 223 17.03 -2.27 -4.85
N PRO A 224 18.05 -1.85 -5.62
CA PRO A 224 17.91 -0.79 -6.62
C PRO A 224 16.81 -1.00 -7.68
N GLN A 225 16.58 -2.24 -8.15
CA GLN A 225 15.49 -2.52 -9.10
C GLN A 225 14.11 -2.28 -8.47
N ALA A 226 13.88 -2.79 -7.25
CA ALA A 226 12.65 -2.55 -6.51
C ALA A 226 12.45 -1.06 -6.17
N LEU A 227 13.53 -0.31 -5.91
CA LEU A 227 13.44 1.15 -5.73
C LEU A 227 12.99 1.85 -7.01
N ALA A 228 13.55 1.50 -8.17
CA ALA A 228 13.14 2.08 -9.46
C ALA A 228 11.65 1.77 -9.78
N ILE A 229 11.20 0.55 -9.48
CA ILE A 229 9.79 0.13 -9.63
C ILE A 229 8.89 0.90 -8.65
N TYR A 230 9.29 1.02 -7.39
CA TYR A 230 8.58 1.80 -6.37
C TYR A 230 8.41 3.26 -6.80
N ASP A 231 9.52 3.89 -7.21
CA ASP A 231 9.54 5.27 -7.68
C ASP A 231 8.61 5.46 -8.90
N TRP A 232 8.66 4.55 -9.87
CA TRP A 232 7.77 4.58 -11.03
C TRP A 232 6.29 4.44 -10.65
N VAL A 233 5.94 3.53 -9.74
CA VAL A 233 4.55 3.35 -9.28
C VAL A 233 4.05 4.59 -8.54
N VAL A 234 4.90 5.26 -7.75
CA VAL A 234 4.53 6.50 -7.05
C VAL A 234 4.34 7.67 -8.04
N ASP A 235 5.22 7.83 -9.02
CA ASP A 235 5.16 8.93 -10.01
C ASP A 235 3.91 8.86 -10.92
N HIS A 236 3.52 7.66 -11.34
CA HIS A 236 2.41 7.45 -12.28
C HIS A 236 1.10 7.03 -11.58
N GLY A 237 1.18 6.61 -10.32
CA GLY A 237 0.05 6.27 -9.47
C GLY A 237 -0.97 7.40 -9.36
N ILE A 238 -2.26 7.07 -9.44
CA ILE A 238 -3.41 7.99 -9.40
C ILE A 238 -3.57 8.90 -10.65
N SER A 239 -2.51 9.22 -11.42
CA SER A 239 -2.64 10.00 -12.69
C SER A 239 -2.72 9.19 -13.97
N CYS A 240 -2.37 7.90 -13.97
CA CYS A 240 -2.31 7.04 -15.16
C CYS A 240 -1.28 7.44 -16.23
N SER A 241 -0.61 8.57 -16.06
CA SER A 241 0.29 9.17 -17.05
C SER A 241 1.35 8.16 -17.51
N GLY A 242 1.46 7.93 -18.82
CA GLY A 242 2.49 7.04 -19.39
C GLY A 242 2.37 5.55 -19.06
N ALA A 243 1.33 5.11 -18.35
CA ALA A 243 1.10 3.70 -18.02
C ALA A 243 0.37 2.94 -19.14
N PRO A 244 0.72 1.68 -19.43
CA PRO A 244 -0.04 0.83 -20.36
C PRO A 244 -1.52 0.69 -19.95
N GLU A 245 -2.43 0.75 -20.94
CA GLU A 245 -3.89 0.72 -20.73
C GLU A 245 -4.34 -0.45 -19.84
N SER A 246 -3.76 -1.64 -20.06
CA SER A 246 -4.06 -2.87 -19.31
C SER A 246 -3.83 -2.78 -17.80
N ILE A 247 -3.01 -1.84 -17.31
CA ILE A 247 -2.74 -1.64 -15.88
C ILE A 247 -3.34 -0.35 -15.32
N GLN A 248 -3.85 0.58 -16.15
CA GLN A 248 -4.35 1.88 -15.69
C GLN A 248 -5.50 1.75 -14.70
N ALA A 249 -6.41 0.78 -14.89
CA ALA A 249 -7.54 0.56 -13.98
C ALA A 249 -7.10 0.28 -12.54
N ALA A 250 -5.96 -0.41 -12.34
CA ALA A 250 -5.39 -0.67 -11.03
C ALA A 250 -4.52 0.50 -10.53
N LEU A 251 -3.68 1.06 -11.40
CA LEU A 251 -2.78 2.17 -11.07
C LEU A 251 -3.52 3.47 -10.69
N CYS A 252 -4.77 3.61 -11.14
CA CYS A 252 -5.60 4.79 -10.96
C CYS A 252 -6.88 4.54 -10.17
N ALA A 253 -7.00 3.36 -9.56
CA ALA A 253 -8.07 3.08 -8.63
C ALA A 253 -8.08 4.16 -7.52
N ARG A 254 -9.28 4.64 -7.20
CA ARG A 254 -9.49 5.59 -6.10
C ARG A 254 -10.35 4.91 -5.05
N ASN A 255 -9.98 5.09 -3.78
CA ASN A 255 -10.69 4.52 -2.63
C ASN A 255 -10.69 2.98 -2.60
N ASP A 256 -9.65 2.35 -3.15
CA ASP A 256 -9.41 0.89 -3.13
C ASP A 256 -8.48 0.46 -1.98
N GLY A 257 -8.12 1.38 -1.08
CA GLY A 257 -7.12 1.14 -0.04
C GLY A 257 -5.69 0.94 -0.59
N GLY A 258 -5.39 1.35 -1.82
CA GLY A 258 -4.07 1.15 -2.42
C GLY A 258 -3.84 -0.26 -2.99
N ALA A 259 -4.87 -1.10 -3.04
CA ALA A 259 -4.80 -2.49 -3.52
C ALA A 259 -4.21 -2.59 -4.94
N GLY A 260 -4.51 -1.63 -5.82
CA GLY A 260 -4.00 -1.53 -7.18
C GLY A 260 -2.56 -1.02 -7.25
N LEU A 261 -2.15 -0.07 -6.40
CA LEU A 261 -0.77 0.45 -6.37
C LEU A 261 0.21 -0.58 -5.79
N ALA A 262 -0.14 -1.21 -4.66
CA ALA A 262 0.58 -2.38 -4.16
C ALA A 262 0.51 -3.56 -5.15
N GLY A 263 -0.62 -3.69 -5.85
CA GLY A 263 -0.86 -4.52 -7.04
C GLY A 263 0.27 -4.46 -8.05
N ILE A 264 0.39 -3.32 -8.72
CA ILE A 264 1.33 -3.10 -9.81
C ILE A 264 2.78 -3.13 -9.32
N PHE A 265 3.08 -2.63 -8.13
CA PHE A 265 4.43 -2.75 -7.55
C PHE A 265 4.88 -4.21 -7.47
N VAL A 266 4.05 -5.08 -6.88
CA VAL A 266 4.38 -6.51 -6.73
C VAL A 266 4.44 -7.20 -8.07
N ALA A 267 3.48 -6.95 -8.97
CA ALA A 267 3.48 -7.56 -10.30
C ALA A 267 4.73 -7.22 -11.11
N LEU A 268 5.20 -5.96 -11.07
CA LEU A 268 6.43 -5.52 -11.72
C LEU A 268 7.69 -6.13 -11.08
N CYS A 269 7.74 -6.24 -9.75
CA CYS A 269 8.83 -6.94 -9.07
C CYS A 269 8.91 -8.43 -9.46
N ARG A 270 7.77 -9.13 -9.47
CA ARG A 270 7.72 -10.55 -9.87
C ARG A 270 8.14 -10.72 -11.34
N ALA A 271 7.72 -9.81 -12.23
CA ALA A 271 8.08 -9.84 -13.65
C ALA A 271 9.60 -9.69 -13.92
N CYS A 272 10.36 -9.04 -13.03
CA CYS A 272 11.83 -8.97 -13.11
C CYS A 272 12.56 -9.97 -12.18
N GLY A 273 11.85 -10.97 -11.63
CA GLY A 273 12.46 -12.04 -10.82
C GLY A 273 12.73 -11.68 -9.36
N ILE A 274 12.10 -10.62 -8.84
CA ILE A 274 12.18 -10.24 -7.42
C ILE A 274 10.95 -10.81 -6.68
N PRO A 275 11.13 -11.74 -5.71
CA PRO A 275 10.01 -12.25 -4.94
C PRO A 275 9.35 -11.10 -4.17
N ALA A 276 8.05 -10.92 -4.35
CA ALA A 276 7.30 -9.80 -3.80
C ALA A 276 5.89 -10.22 -3.40
N ARG A 277 5.32 -9.56 -2.39
CA ARG A 277 3.98 -9.85 -1.88
C ARG A 277 3.24 -8.60 -1.46
N ARG A 278 1.93 -8.61 -1.67
CA ARG A 278 1.04 -7.57 -1.14
C ARG A 278 0.63 -7.98 0.26
N VAL A 279 0.27 -7.02 1.10
CA VAL A 279 -0.23 -7.29 2.44
C VAL A 279 -1.48 -6.44 2.66
N SER A 280 -2.62 -7.09 2.84
CA SER A 280 -3.89 -6.43 3.14
C SER A 280 -4.03 -6.19 4.64
N GLY A 281 -4.83 -5.21 5.03
CA GLY A 281 -5.00 -4.84 6.42
C GLY A 281 -5.95 -3.66 6.63
N GLN A 282 -5.96 -3.17 7.86
CA GLN A 282 -6.96 -2.24 8.37
C GLN A 282 -6.28 -1.14 9.18
N ARG A 283 -6.52 0.13 8.85
CA ARG A 283 -6.03 1.25 9.68
C ARG A 283 -6.74 1.26 11.04
N LEU A 284 -5.98 1.57 12.08
CA LEU A 284 -6.39 1.52 13.49
C LEU A 284 -6.22 2.84 14.25
N GLY A 285 -5.39 3.75 13.74
CA GLY A 285 -5.23 5.06 14.37
C GLY A 285 -4.65 6.14 13.46
N PRO A 286 -4.52 7.37 14.00
CA PRO A 286 -3.88 8.47 13.30
C PRO A 286 -2.41 8.16 13.03
N SER A 287 -1.93 8.63 11.88
CA SER A 287 -0.52 8.63 11.53
C SER A 287 0.18 9.81 12.20
N ARG A 288 1.43 9.58 12.61
CA ARG A 288 2.36 10.62 13.10
C ARG A 288 3.19 11.22 11.97
N GLN A 289 2.94 10.84 10.72
CA GLN A 289 3.72 11.23 9.54
C GLN A 289 2.91 12.14 8.61
N SER A 290 1.64 11.81 8.34
CA SER A 290 0.77 12.65 7.51
C SER A 290 -0.71 12.36 7.80
N PRO A 291 -1.64 13.32 7.65
CA PRO A 291 -3.06 13.07 7.91
C PRO A 291 -3.67 11.94 7.07
N SER A 292 -3.35 11.87 5.77
CA SER A 292 -3.90 10.84 4.87
C SER A 292 -3.43 9.41 5.16
N LEU A 293 -2.36 9.25 5.95
CA LEU A 293 -1.75 7.97 6.33
C LEU A 293 -2.44 7.29 7.53
N GLY A 294 -3.53 7.84 8.08
CA GLY A 294 -4.22 7.29 9.25
C GLY A 294 -5.74 7.40 9.22
N ALA A 295 -6.40 6.64 10.10
CA ALA A 295 -7.83 6.69 10.35
C ALA A 295 -8.12 6.25 11.80
N SER A 296 -9.16 6.79 12.43
CA SER A 296 -9.55 6.48 13.81
C SER A 296 -11.01 6.85 14.06
N GLY A 297 -11.65 6.20 15.03
CA GLY A 297 -13.11 6.22 15.16
C GLY A 297 -13.68 5.19 14.21
N ASP A 298 -14.66 5.56 13.37
CA ASP A 298 -15.13 4.69 12.29
C ASP A 298 -14.00 4.45 11.26
N VAL A 299 -13.57 3.20 11.16
CA VAL A 299 -12.55 2.73 10.23
C VAL A 299 -13.12 1.71 9.23
N SER A 300 -14.44 1.60 9.11
CA SER A 300 -15.14 0.60 8.29
C SER A 300 -14.73 0.60 6.81
N THR A 301 -14.26 1.74 6.30
CA THR A 301 -13.76 1.92 4.92
C THR A 301 -12.25 2.15 4.83
N ALA A 302 -11.53 2.09 5.96
CA ALA A 302 -10.11 2.39 6.05
C ALA A 302 -9.23 1.12 5.90
N GLN A 303 -9.64 0.21 5.02
CA GLN A 303 -8.78 -0.87 4.55
C GLN A 303 -7.56 -0.26 3.84
N HIS A 304 -6.41 -0.91 3.99
CA HIS A 304 -5.18 -0.48 3.33
C HIS A 304 -4.36 -1.68 2.85
N TRP A 305 -3.59 -1.46 1.80
CA TRP A 305 -2.76 -2.45 1.16
C TRP A 305 -1.34 -1.92 1.01
N ARG A 306 -0.40 -2.68 1.53
CA ARG A 306 1.04 -2.41 1.44
C ARG A 306 1.72 -3.50 0.64
N ALA A 307 3.02 -3.36 0.40
CA ALA A 307 3.79 -4.38 -0.29
C ALA A 307 5.11 -4.66 0.41
N GLU A 308 5.68 -5.83 0.14
CA GLU A 308 7.01 -6.22 0.56
C GLU A 308 7.72 -6.84 -0.63
N PHE A 309 9.04 -6.68 -0.69
CA PHE A 309 9.89 -7.43 -1.62
C PHE A 309 11.03 -8.09 -0.85
N HIS A 310 11.47 -9.26 -1.31
CA HIS A 310 12.56 -9.99 -0.69
C HIS A 310 13.90 -9.53 -1.27
N ALA A 311 14.76 -8.99 -0.41
CA ALA A 311 16.12 -8.61 -0.77
C ALA A 311 17.13 -9.63 -0.19
N PRO A 312 18.03 -10.21 -1.01
CA PRO A 312 19.06 -11.13 -0.51
C PRO A 312 19.84 -10.55 0.69
N PHE A 313 20.09 -11.40 1.69
CA PHE A 313 20.74 -11.08 2.99
C PHE A 313 19.98 -10.14 3.94
N TYR A 314 18.88 -9.53 3.48
CA TYR A 314 18.05 -8.57 4.24
C TYR A 314 16.63 -9.07 4.53
N GLY A 315 16.15 -10.07 3.78
CA GLY A 315 14.80 -10.61 3.94
C GLY A 315 13.72 -9.69 3.35
N TRP A 316 12.53 -9.72 3.93
CA TRP A 316 11.37 -8.94 3.46
C TRP A 316 11.45 -7.46 3.84
N VAL A 317 11.66 -6.62 2.83
CA VAL A 317 11.71 -5.16 2.93
C VAL A 317 10.30 -4.58 2.75
N PRO A 318 9.75 -3.85 3.73
CA PRO A 318 8.44 -3.22 3.62
C PRO A 318 8.46 -1.99 2.71
N VAL A 319 7.45 -1.84 1.85
CA VAL A 319 7.23 -0.61 1.08
C VAL A 319 5.75 -0.18 1.11
N ASP A 320 5.49 1.10 0.94
CA ASP A 320 4.14 1.62 0.73
C ASP A 320 4.10 2.65 -0.41
N PRO A 321 3.80 2.22 -1.65
CA PRO A 321 3.66 3.13 -2.79
C PRO A 321 2.32 3.88 -2.76
N ALA A 322 1.31 3.34 -2.08
CA ALA A 322 -0.02 3.94 -2.01
C ALA A 322 -0.03 5.17 -1.12
N ASP A 323 0.47 5.05 0.12
CA ASP A 323 0.58 6.17 1.05
C ASP A 323 1.57 7.24 0.55
N ALA A 324 2.60 6.86 -0.20
CA ALA A 324 3.52 7.81 -0.83
C ALA A 324 2.85 8.65 -1.93
N ALA A 325 2.15 8.00 -2.87
CA ALA A 325 1.40 8.70 -3.92
C ALA A 325 0.25 9.54 -3.35
N LEU A 326 -0.39 9.06 -2.27
CA LEU A 326 -1.45 9.76 -1.56
C LEU A 326 -0.94 11.03 -0.88
N ALA A 327 0.14 10.95 -0.10
CA ALA A 327 0.71 12.09 0.61
C ALA A 327 1.24 13.17 -0.33
N GLN A 328 1.86 12.79 -1.47
CA GLN A 328 2.29 13.77 -2.47
C GLN A 328 1.12 14.51 -3.13
N ARG A 329 -0.05 13.87 -3.32
CA ARG A 329 -1.20 14.47 -3.99
C ARG A 329 -2.18 15.19 -3.07
N GLN A 330 -2.37 14.71 -1.83
CA GLN A 330 -3.36 15.24 -0.90
C GLN A 330 -2.73 16.13 0.18
N ASP A 331 -1.60 15.71 0.75
CA ASP A 331 -0.95 16.43 1.86
C ASP A 331 0.16 17.39 1.38
N GLY A 332 0.52 17.34 0.09
CA GLY A 332 1.56 18.19 -0.50
C GLY A 332 2.99 17.79 -0.10
N ASP A 333 3.24 16.52 0.23
CA ASP A 333 4.59 16.04 0.58
C ASP A 333 5.60 16.30 -0.55
N SER A 334 6.78 16.82 -0.20
CA SER A 334 7.87 17.13 -1.14
C SER A 334 8.66 15.90 -1.61
N GLY A 335 8.14 14.68 -1.38
CA GLY A 335 8.82 13.41 -1.59
C GLY A 335 9.64 12.94 -0.39
N ALA A 336 9.46 13.53 0.79
CA ALA A 336 10.09 13.06 2.02
C ALA A 336 9.47 11.75 2.50
N LEU A 337 8.14 11.62 2.40
CA LEU A 337 7.43 10.40 2.76
C LEU A 337 7.66 9.29 1.75
N ARG A 338 7.74 9.60 0.45
CA ARG A 338 8.18 8.65 -0.59
C ARG A 338 9.53 7.99 -0.25
N LYS A 339 10.54 8.78 0.10
CA LYS A 339 11.86 8.25 0.51
C LYS A 339 11.81 7.43 1.80
N ARG A 340 10.91 7.79 2.72
CA ARG A 340 10.75 7.07 3.99
C ARG A 340 10.02 5.74 3.81
N LEU A 341 8.91 5.73 3.07
CA LEU A 341 8.02 4.60 2.88
C LEU A 341 8.62 3.49 2.00
N PHE A 342 9.79 3.70 1.40
CA PHE A 342 10.66 2.62 0.94
C PHE A 342 11.54 2.11 2.11
N GLY A 343 11.12 1.03 2.76
CA GLY A 343 11.78 0.47 3.93
C GLY A 343 11.15 0.85 5.28
N PHE A 344 9.99 1.51 5.30
CA PHE A 344 9.27 1.84 6.55
C PHE A 344 7.77 1.65 6.41
N TRP A 345 7.16 1.04 7.42
CA TRP A 345 5.71 1.10 7.65
C TRP A 345 5.43 1.81 8.97
N GLU A 346 4.59 2.85 8.94
CA GLU A 346 3.94 3.28 10.17
C GLU A 346 2.88 2.24 10.54
N MET A 347 3.05 1.58 11.68
CA MET A 347 2.18 0.55 12.19
C MET A 347 0.98 1.12 12.95
N ASN A 348 0.32 2.13 12.37
CA ASN A 348 -1.00 2.61 12.78
C ASN A 348 -2.15 1.86 12.06
N TRP A 349 -1.87 0.62 11.68
CA TRP A 349 -2.73 -0.35 11.00
C TRP A 349 -2.37 -1.75 11.52
N ALA A 350 -3.19 -2.75 11.25
CA ALA A 350 -2.83 -4.16 11.41
C ALA A 350 -3.06 -4.93 10.11
N ALA A 351 -2.22 -5.93 9.88
CA ALA A 351 -2.16 -6.68 8.62
C ALA A 351 -2.83 -8.07 8.76
N TYR A 352 -3.71 -8.39 7.81
CA TYR A 352 -4.49 -9.63 7.80
C TYR A 352 -3.75 -10.77 7.13
N SER A 353 -3.50 -10.68 5.82
CA SER A 353 -2.81 -11.72 5.04
C SER A 353 -2.01 -11.12 3.89
N SER A 354 -1.09 -11.90 3.35
CA SER A 354 -0.31 -11.61 2.16
C SER A 354 -0.56 -12.57 0.99
N ALA A 355 -1.60 -13.40 1.08
CA ALA A 355 -1.94 -14.37 0.05
C ALA A 355 -2.69 -13.74 -1.12
N ASP A 356 -2.48 -14.29 -2.32
CA ASP A 356 -3.12 -13.86 -3.56
C ASP A 356 -4.47 -14.59 -3.84
N GLY A 357 -4.94 -15.39 -2.87
CA GLY A 357 -6.25 -16.06 -2.84
C GLY A 357 -6.53 -16.59 -1.43
N VAL A 358 -7.80 -16.79 -1.08
CA VAL A 358 -8.27 -17.24 0.24
C VAL A 358 -9.43 -18.22 0.09
N HIS A 359 -9.31 -19.41 0.68
CA HIS A 359 -10.41 -20.36 0.81
C HIS A 359 -11.07 -20.21 2.18
N LEU A 360 -12.29 -19.68 2.22
CA LEU A 360 -13.04 -19.55 3.47
C LEU A 360 -13.65 -20.88 3.89
N PRO A 361 -13.32 -21.44 5.07
CA PRO A 361 -14.02 -22.62 5.57
C PRO A 361 -15.51 -22.33 5.70
N GLN A 362 -16.33 -23.19 5.08
CA GLN A 362 -17.80 -23.07 5.02
C GLN A 362 -18.31 -21.84 4.24
N GLY A 363 -17.44 -21.16 3.48
CA GLY A 363 -17.75 -20.02 2.62
C GLY A 363 -18.25 -20.42 1.23
N PRO A 364 -18.18 -19.50 0.25
CA PRO A 364 -18.29 -19.84 -1.17
C PRO A 364 -17.29 -20.96 -1.52
N GLY A 365 -17.69 -21.90 -2.38
CA GLY A 365 -16.82 -23.03 -2.77
C GLY A 365 -15.63 -22.64 -3.66
N GLU A 366 -15.61 -21.40 -4.15
CA GLU A 366 -14.55 -20.80 -4.95
C GLU A 366 -13.53 -20.05 -4.06
N SER A 367 -12.29 -19.93 -4.54
CA SER A 367 -11.28 -19.09 -3.87
C SER A 367 -11.66 -17.62 -4.04
N LEU A 368 -11.64 -16.85 -2.94
CA LEU A 368 -11.80 -15.39 -3.01
C LEU A 368 -10.44 -14.75 -3.29
N PRO A 369 -10.34 -13.72 -4.15
CA PRO A 369 -9.07 -13.06 -4.45
C PRO A 369 -8.49 -12.30 -3.23
N VAL A 370 -9.33 -11.98 -2.25
CA VAL A 370 -8.92 -11.47 -0.93
C VAL A 370 -10.07 -11.55 0.08
N VAL A 371 -9.73 -11.56 1.36
CA VAL A 371 -10.62 -11.17 2.47
C VAL A 371 -9.92 -10.08 3.29
N ASP A 372 -10.11 -8.81 2.90
CA ASP A 372 -9.49 -7.62 3.52
C ASP A 372 -10.44 -6.85 4.47
N ARG A 373 -11.68 -7.33 4.58
CA ARG A 373 -12.78 -6.75 5.38
C ARG A 373 -13.70 -7.88 5.85
N PRO A 374 -14.55 -7.66 6.87
CA PRO A 374 -15.55 -8.65 7.23
C PRO A 374 -16.48 -8.97 6.06
N LEU A 375 -16.92 -10.23 5.98
CA LEU A 375 -17.86 -10.70 4.97
C LEU A 375 -19.09 -11.26 5.65
N LEU A 376 -20.25 -11.05 5.04
CA LEU A 376 -21.54 -11.62 5.43
C LEU A 376 -22.11 -12.37 4.22
N ALA A 377 -22.65 -13.57 4.44
CA ALA A 377 -23.25 -14.40 3.41
C ALA A 377 -24.57 -15.02 3.87
N GLN A 378 -25.38 -15.39 2.89
CA GLN A 378 -26.56 -16.22 3.05
C GLN A 378 -26.25 -17.63 2.54
N VAL A 379 -26.67 -18.65 3.30
CA VAL A 379 -26.69 -20.04 2.81
C VAL A 379 -28.01 -20.22 2.07
N GLU A 380 -27.94 -20.56 0.79
CA GLU A 380 -29.12 -20.79 -0.04
C GLU A 380 -29.68 -22.21 0.17
N ARG A 381 -30.90 -22.46 -0.32
CA ARG A 381 -31.61 -23.74 -0.12
C ARG A 381 -30.94 -24.95 -0.76
N ASP A 382 -30.09 -24.72 -1.77
CA ASP A 382 -29.27 -25.74 -2.43
C ASP A 382 -27.94 -26.00 -1.68
N GLY A 383 -27.68 -25.29 -0.58
CA GLY A 383 -26.45 -25.37 0.20
C GLY A 383 -25.34 -24.45 -0.30
N SER A 384 -25.52 -23.72 -1.41
CA SER A 384 -24.55 -22.73 -1.88
C SER A 384 -24.47 -21.52 -0.92
N VAL A 385 -23.34 -20.82 -0.95
CA VAL A 385 -23.07 -19.69 -0.04
C VAL A 385 -22.88 -18.43 -0.86
N ARG A 386 -23.84 -17.51 -0.77
CA ARG A 386 -23.87 -16.25 -1.53
C ARG A 386 -23.45 -15.08 -0.64
N LEU A 387 -22.35 -14.42 -0.99
CA LEU A 387 -21.91 -13.20 -0.31
C LEU A 387 -22.94 -12.07 -0.48
N LEU A 388 -23.21 -11.33 0.59
CA LEU A 388 -24.13 -10.19 0.60
C LEU A 388 -23.35 -8.90 0.29
N GLY A 389 -23.53 -8.37 -0.92
CA GLY A 389 -22.73 -7.25 -1.46
C GLY A 389 -22.90 -5.88 -0.80
N ARG A 390 -23.70 -5.74 0.27
CA ARG A 390 -23.79 -4.50 1.07
C ARG A 390 -23.33 -4.75 2.50
N GLN A 391 -22.17 -4.19 2.82
CA GLN A 391 -21.61 -4.03 4.17
C GLN A 391 -22.46 -3.12 5.10
N GLY A 392 -23.69 -2.75 4.73
CA GLY A 392 -24.49 -1.74 5.45
C GLY A 392 -24.95 -2.14 6.86
N GLY A 393 -24.66 -3.37 7.28
CA GLY A 393 -24.84 -3.84 8.64
C GLY A 393 -23.53 -4.05 9.41
N ILE A 394 -22.37 -3.81 8.80
CA ILE A 394 -21.05 -4.03 9.39
C ILE A 394 -20.39 -2.68 9.65
N SER A 395 -19.89 -2.48 10.88
CA SER A 395 -19.04 -1.35 11.23
C SER A 395 -17.80 -1.78 11.99
N LEU A 396 -16.70 -1.07 11.78
CA LEU A 396 -15.43 -1.24 12.47
C LEU A 396 -15.11 0.09 13.16
N GLU A 397 -14.92 0.05 14.48
CA GLU A 397 -14.47 1.19 15.25
C GLU A 397 -13.08 0.90 15.84
N ALA A 398 -12.10 1.76 15.56
CA ALA A 398 -10.75 1.61 16.08
C ALA A 398 -10.28 2.85 16.85
N ARG A 399 -9.68 2.62 18.02
CA ARG A 399 -9.16 3.67 18.89
C ARG A 399 -7.78 3.27 19.43
N PRO A 400 -6.85 4.22 19.64
CA PRO A 400 -5.65 3.95 20.44
C PRO A 400 -6.06 3.54 21.86
N SER A 401 -5.46 2.47 22.38
CA SER A 401 -5.66 2.01 23.75
C SER A 401 -4.57 2.57 24.65
N GLU A 402 -4.91 2.87 25.91
CA GLU A 402 -3.92 3.17 26.94
C GLU A 402 -3.32 1.85 27.46
N GLY A 403 -2.00 1.85 27.66
CA GLY A 403 -1.17 0.65 27.84
C GLY A 403 -1.46 -0.13 29.11
#